data_AF-F8SXT7-F1
#
_entry.id   AF-F8SXT7-F1
#
_cell.length_a   1.000
_cell.length_b   1.000
_cell.length_c   1.000
_cell.angle_alpha   90.00
_cell.angle_beta   90.00
_cell.angle_gamma   90.00
#
_symmetry.space_group_name_H-M   'P 1'
#
loop_
_entity.id
_entity.type
_entity.pdbx_description
1 polymer ?
#
loop_
_entity_poly.entity_id
_entity_poly.type
_entity_poly.pdbx_seq_one_letter_code
_entity_poly.pdbx_strand_id
1 'polypeptide(L)'
;VKKNKIISNAALCKLGCARKIPGFIRSEPFDLKGWLIPGDNSQVQNFDEELLMPSVKMYSRGRQKIKSKRVADVVEALIGAFLSSGGEVAALSFMKWLGVDIDFVDAPTPRHFPMNAEKLVNVRYLESLLDYKFHDPSLLVEALTHGSYMLPEIPRCYQRLEFLGDAVLDYAVTAHLYFKYPGLSPGFITDLRSASVNNECYAQAAVKAGLHKHILHASQDLQRQIVNTVLNFEKLDPA
;
A
#
# COMPACT_ATOMS: atom_id res chain seq x y z
N VAL A 1 7.35 -14.32 -1.07
CA VAL A 1 7.41 -13.91 -2.50
C VAL A 1 7.79 -12.43 -2.55
N LYS A 2 8.81 -12.01 -3.32
CA LYS A 2 9.23 -10.59 -3.35
C LYS A 2 8.10 -9.72 -3.93
N LYS A 3 7.68 -8.66 -3.20
CA LYS A 3 6.67 -7.63 -3.59
C LYS A 3 6.80 -7.22 -5.08
N ASN A 4 8.03 -7.04 -5.54
CA ASN A 4 8.35 -6.63 -6.92
C ASN A 4 7.93 -7.64 -8.00
N LYS A 5 7.75 -8.93 -7.69
CA LYS A 5 7.28 -9.92 -8.67
C LYS A 5 5.76 -9.87 -8.89
N ILE A 6 4.99 -9.42 -7.91
CA ILE A 6 3.52 -9.41 -7.97
C ILE A 6 3.00 -8.07 -8.50
N ILE A 7 3.59 -6.95 -8.06
CA ILE A 7 3.07 -5.60 -8.29
C ILE A 7 3.98 -4.73 -9.17
N SER A 8 4.91 -5.31 -9.94
CA SER A 8 5.70 -4.52 -10.89
C SER A 8 4.88 -4.11 -12.11
N ASN A 9 5.25 -3.01 -12.78
CA ASN A 9 4.60 -2.57 -14.02
C ASN A 9 4.61 -3.67 -15.09
N ALA A 10 5.64 -4.52 -15.11
CA ALA A 10 5.69 -5.68 -16.00
C ALA A 10 4.64 -6.76 -15.63
N ALA A 11 4.47 -7.04 -14.33
CA ALA A 11 3.46 -7.98 -13.84
C ALA A 11 2.03 -7.45 -14.06
N LEU A 12 1.77 -6.19 -13.70
CA LEU A 12 0.47 -5.53 -13.92
C LEU A 12 0.13 -5.45 -15.41
N CYS A 13 1.10 -5.11 -16.27
CA CYS A 13 0.90 -5.14 -17.71
C CYS A 13 0.55 -6.56 -18.20
N LYS A 14 1.26 -7.59 -17.72
CA LYS A 14 0.98 -8.99 -18.10
C LYS A 14 -0.45 -9.39 -17.72
N LEU A 15 -0.88 -9.07 -16.49
CA LEU A 15 -2.22 -9.38 -16.01
C LEU A 15 -3.30 -8.59 -16.77
N GLY A 16 -3.07 -7.29 -17.02
CA GLY A 16 -3.98 -6.46 -17.80
C GLY A 16 -4.12 -6.94 -19.25
N CYS A 17 -3.01 -7.36 -19.88
CA CYS A 17 -3.03 -8.00 -21.20
C CYS A 17 -3.82 -9.31 -21.20
N ALA A 18 -3.67 -10.15 -20.17
CA ALA A 18 -4.43 -11.41 -20.05
C ALA A 18 -5.94 -11.17 -19.96
N ARG A 19 -6.37 -10.04 -19.39
CA ARG A 19 -7.78 -9.61 -19.31
C ARG A 19 -8.24 -8.74 -20.48
N LYS A 20 -7.44 -8.63 -21.56
CA LYS A 20 -7.74 -7.84 -22.77
C LYS A 20 -7.95 -6.34 -22.52
N ILE A 21 -7.47 -5.81 -21.38
CA ILE A 21 -7.54 -4.36 -21.05
C ILE A 21 -6.95 -3.46 -22.15
N PRO A 22 -5.83 -3.81 -22.81
CA PRO A 22 -5.27 -2.99 -23.89
C PRO A 22 -6.25 -2.67 -25.03
N GLY A 23 -7.23 -3.54 -25.31
CA GLY A 23 -8.24 -3.30 -26.35
C GLY A 23 -9.21 -2.17 -26.02
N PHE A 24 -9.31 -1.76 -24.75
CA PHE A 24 -10.15 -0.66 -24.29
C PHE A 24 -9.38 0.66 -24.12
N ILE A 25 -8.03 0.61 -24.17
CA ILE A 25 -7.19 1.79 -24.01
C ILE A 25 -7.11 2.55 -25.32
N ARG A 26 -7.49 3.82 -25.31
CA ARG A 26 -7.43 4.69 -26.49
C ARG A 26 -6.16 5.54 -26.45
N SER A 27 -5.31 5.39 -27.46
CA SER A 27 -4.10 6.20 -27.63
C SER A 27 -4.19 7.26 -28.72
N GLU A 28 -5.30 7.31 -29.46
CA GLU A 28 -5.52 8.19 -30.61
C GLU A 28 -6.75 9.09 -30.39
N PRO A 29 -6.79 10.28 -31.01
CA PRO A 29 -7.92 11.20 -30.91
C PRO A 29 -9.24 10.54 -31.35
N PHE A 30 -10.34 10.99 -30.74
CA PHE A 30 -11.67 10.43 -30.98
C PHE A 30 -12.17 10.78 -32.39
N ASP A 31 -12.18 9.79 -33.29
CA ASP A 31 -12.82 9.91 -34.61
C ASP A 31 -14.19 9.25 -34.60
N LEU A 32 -15.25 10.03 -34.86
CA LEU A 32 -16.63 9.56 -34.92
C LEU A 32 -16.89 8.62 -36.11
N LYS A 33 -16.15 8.75 -37.22
CA LYS A 33 -16.44 8.03 -38.46
C LYS A 33 -15.93 6.58 -38.47
N GLY A 34 -14.97 6.27 -37.60
CA GLY A 34 -14.38 4.92 -37.45
C GLY A 34 -14.67 4.25 -36.11
N TRP A 35 -15.59 4.80 -35.31
CA TRP A 35 -15.79 4.35 -33.94
C TRP A 35 -16.74 3.13 -33.85
N LEU A 36 -16.17 1.98 -33.49
CA LEU A 36 -16.92 0.87 -32.90
C LEU A 36 -16.70 0.84 -31.39
N ILE A 37 -17.76 0.52 -30.65
CA ILE A 37 -17.69 0.29 -29.21
C ILE A 37 -16.87 -0.99 -28.97
N PRO A 38 -15.72 -0.93 -28.28
CA PRO A 38 -14.96 -2.14 -27.96
C PRO A 38 -15.82 -3.09 -27.11
N GLY A 39 -16.11 -4.28 -27.63
CA GLY A 39 -16.96 -5.28 -26.98
C GLY A 39 -18.45 -5.25 -27.38
N ASP A 40 -18.85 -4.37 -28.30
CA ASP A 40 -20.19 -4.42 -28.91
C ASP A 40 -20.17 -5.33 -30.15
N ASN A 41 -21.05 -6.35 -30.14
CA ASN A 41 -21.18 -7.33 -31.23
C ASN A 41 -22.25 -6.92 -32.27
N SER A 42 -22.83 -5.72 -32.15
CA SER A 42 -24.02 -5.31 -32.91
C SER A 42 -23.78 -4.95 -34.39
N GLN A 43 -22.53 -4.77 -34.82
CA GLN A 43 -22.18 -4.33 -36.18
C GLN A 43 -21.12 -5.26 -36.81
N VAL A 44 -21.54 -6.45 -37.25
CA VAL A 44 -20.71 -7.32 -38.08
C VAL A 44 -20.69 -6.75 -39.50
N GLN A 45 -19.67 -5.96 -39.83
CA GLN A 45 -19.31 -5.69 -41.22
C GLN A 45 -17.90 -6.22 -41.49
N ASN A 46 -17.82 -6.97 -42.59
CA ASN A 46 -16.71 -7.81 -43.04
C ASN A 46 -15.36 -7.09 -43.06
N PHE A 47 -14.37 -7.65 -42.35
CA PHE A 47 -12.95 -7.35 -42.57
C PHE A 47 -12.12 -8.63 -42.41
N ASP A 48 -11.09 -8.73 -43.25
CA ASP A 48 -10.35 -9.94 -43.60
C ASP A 48 -9.76 -10.71 -42.40
N GLU A 49 -9.94 -12.04 -42.47
CA GLU A 49 -9.36 -13.02 -41.55
C GLU A 49 -7.87 -13.20 -41.82
N GLU A 50 -7.02 -12.79 -40.87
CA GLU A 50 -5.65 -13.32 -40.82
C GLU A 50 -5.33 -13.89 -39.43
N LEU A 51 -4.85 -15.12 -39.47
CA LEU A 51 -4.85 -16.12 -38.40
C LEU A 51 -3.69 -15.90 -37.41
N LEU A 52 -4.01 -15.70 -36.12
CA LEU A 52 -3.07 -15.94 -35.01
C LEU A 52 -3.71 -16.88 -33.96
N MET A 53 -4.08 -18.08 -34.39
CA MET A 53 -4.43 -19.28 -33.59
C MET A 53 -5.58 -19.14 -32.55
N PRO A 54 -6.28 -20.25 -32.24
CA PRO A 54 -7.74 -20.22 -32.28
C PRO A 54 -8.35 -20.08 -30.88
N SER A 55 -8.96 -18.92 -30.60
CA SER A 55 -10.39 -18.81 -30.26
C SER A 55 -10.73 -17.42 -29.74
N VAL A 56 -11.79 -16.86 -30.31
CA VAL A 56 -12.45 -15.56 -30.04
C VAL A 56 -11.92 -14.37 -30.86
N LYS A 57 -12.71 -14.02 -31.89
CA LYS A 57 -12.57 -12.85 -32.78
C LYS A 57 -12.68 -11.54 -31.98
N MET A 58 -11.76 -10.62 -32.19
CA MET A 58 -11.85 -9.23 -31.69
C MET A 58 -11.38 -8.31 -32.81
N TYR A 59 -12.28 -7.51 -33.37
CA TYR A 59 -11.97 -6.59 -34.46
C TYR A 59 -11.14 -5.42 -33.93
N SER A 60 -9.88 -5.34 -34.35
CA SER A 60 -9.04 -4.16 -34.21
C SER A 60 -8.57 -3.77 -35.61
N ARG A 61 -8.92 -2.58 -36.08
CA ARG A 61 -8.26 -2.02 -37.27
C ARG A 61 -6.83 -1.62 -36.85
N GLY A 62 -5.90 -2.56 -37.02
CA GLY A 62 -4.47 -2.39 -36.76
C GLY A 62 -3.99 -2.92 -35.40
N ARG A 63 -2.81 -3.53 -35.37
CA ARG A 63 -2.10 -3.89 -34.13
C ARG A 63 -1.69 -2.59 -33.40
N GLN A 64 -2.49 -2.12 -32.47
CA GLN A 64 -2.06 -1.03 -31.59
C GLN A 64 -0.98 -1.52 -30.64
N LYS A 65 0.26 -1.04 -30.85
CA LYS A 65 1.40 -1.34 -29.99
C LYS A 65 1.37 -0.41 -28.77
N ILE A 66 0.59 -0.77 -27.75
CA ILE A 66 0.52 -0.02 -26.49
C ILE A 66 1.77 -0.33 -25.64
N LYS A 67 2.40 0.73 -25.11
CA LYS A 67 3.54 0.59 -24.19
C LYS A 67 3.08 -0.10 -22.90
N SER A 68 3.86 -1.05 -22.40
CA SER A 68 3.57 -1.81 -21.18
C SER A 68 3.28 -0.94 -19.96
N LYS A 69 4.01 0.18 -19.83
CA LYS A 69 3.77 1.17 -18.77
C LYS A 69 2.35 1.72 -18.79
N ARG A 70 1.81 2.06 -19.98
CA ARG A 70 0.43 2.58 -20.10
C ARG A 70 -0.62 1.58 -19.65
N VAL A 71 -0.41 0.29 -19.91
CA VAL A 71 -1.32 -0.77 -19.45
C VAL A 71 -1.29 -0.88 -17.93
N ALA A 72 -0.10 -0.80 -17.32
CA ALA A 72 0.05 -0.80 -15.87
C ALA A 72 -0.61 0.42 -15.23
N ASP A 73 -0.36 1.63 -15.75
CA ASP A 73 -0.96 2.87 -15.25
C ASP A 73 -2.51 2.81 -15.31
N VAL A 74 -3.07 2.21 -16.37
CA VAL A 74 -4.54 2.00 -16.49
C VAL A 74 -5.06 0.99 -15.47
N VAL A 75 -4.32 -0.10 -15.22
CA VAL A 75 -4.69 -1.07 -14.18
C VAL A 75 -4.69 -0.41 -12.79
N GLU A 76 -3.68 0.41 -12.48
CA GLU A 76 -3.62 1.19 -11.23
C GLU A 76 -4.80 2.16 -11.11
N ALA A 77 -5.12 2.88 -12.20
CA ALA A 77 -6.27 3.77 -12.24
C ALA A 77 -7.60 3.03 -12.03
N LEU A 78 -7.75 1.83 -12.59
CA LEU A 78 -8.94 1.00 -12.37
C LEU A 78 -9.04 0.55 -10.91
N ILE A 79 -7.94 0.10 -10.29
CA ILE A 79 -7.94 -0.24 -8.86
C ILE A 79 -8.38 0.98 -8.03
N GLY A 80 -7.85 2.18 -8.33
CA GLY A 80 -8.26 3.42 -7.69
C GLY A 80 -9.74 3.78 -7.90
N ALA A 81 -10.31 3.49 -9.08
CA ALA A 81 -11.72 3.70 -9.37
C ALA A 81 -12.63 2.77 -8.55
N PHE A 82 -12.26 1.48 -8.41
CA PHE A 82 -12.98 0.54 -7.56
C PHE A 82 -12.89 0.94 -6.09
N LEU A 83 -11.71 1.40 -5.64
CA LEU A 83 -11.52 1.91 -4.29
C LEU A 83 -12.40 3.14 -4.01
N SER A 84 -12.42 4.10 -4.94
CA SER A 84 -13.16 5.36 -4.80
C SER A 84 -14.68 5.15 -4.78
N SER A 85 -15.18 4.18 -5.54
CA SER A 85 -16.63 3.92 -5.66
C SER A 85 -17.16 2.91 -4.64
N GLY A 86 -16.39 1.88 -4.30
CA GLY A 86 -16.86 0.73 -3.50
C GLY A 86 -15.95 0.37 -2.32
N GLY A 87 -14.96 1.19 -1.99
CA GLY A 87 -14.04 0.97 -0.89
C GLY A 87 -13.08 -0.20 -1.10
N GLU A 88 -12.42 -0.61 -0.02
CA GLU A 88 -11.34 -1.60 -0.05
C GLU A 88 -11.81 -2.96 -0.57
N VAL A 89 -13.01 -3.40 -0.18
CA VAL A 89 -13.57 -4.69 -0.60
C VAL A 89 -13.77 -4.75 -2.12
N ALA A 90 -14.20 -3.64 -2.74
CA ALA A 90 -14.36 -3.57 -4.19
C ALA A 90 -13.00 -3.60 -4.90
N ALA A 91 -12.00 -2.86 -4.40
CA ALA A 91 -10.64 -2.88 -4.92
C ALA A 91 -10.00 -4.28 -4.83
N LEU A 92 -10.19 -4.98 -3.71
CA LEU A 92 -9.76 -6.37 -3.52
C LEU A 92 -10.45 -7.33 -4.48
N SER A 93 -11.75 -7.18 -4.68
CA SER A 93 -12.52 -7.98 -5.64
C SER A 93 -12.01 -7.80 -7.07
N PHE A 94 -11.69 -6.56 -7.47
CA PHE A 94 -11.08 -6.28 -8.76
C PHE A 94 -9.67 -6.88 -8.89
N MET A 95 -8.84 -6.77 -7.86
CA MET A 95 -7.50 -7.38 -7.86
C MET A 95 -7.57 -8.91 -7.95
N LYS A 96 -8.52 -9.55 -7.25
CA LYS A 96 -8.80 -10.99 -7.38
C LYS A 96 -9.25 -11.34 -8.80
N TRP A 97 -10.15 -10.54 -9.39
CA TRP A 97 -10.53 -10.69 -10.80
C TRP A 97 -9.35 -10.51 -11.75
N LEU A 98 -8.43 -9.59 -11.48
CA LEU A 98 -7.22 -9.39 -12.27
C LEU A 98 -6.28 -10.61 -12.22
N GLY A 99 -6.47 -11.51 -11.25
CA GLY A 99 -5.63 -12.69 -11.02
C GLY A 99 -4.51 -12.44 -10.02
N VAL A 100 -4.61 -11.37 -9.23
CA VAL A 100 -3.76 -11.18 -8.06
C VAL A 100 -4.42 -11.92 -6.91
N ASP A 101 -3.84 -13.07 -6.56
CA ASP A 101 -4.33 -13.88 -5.45
C ASP A 101 -3.91 -13.23 -4.13
N ILE A 102 -4.82 -12.43 -3.56
CA ILE A 102 -4.63 -11.77 -2.27
C ILE A 102 -5.77 -12.21 -1.35
N ASP A 103 -5.58 -13.33 -0.67
CA ASP A 103 -6.49 -13.75 0.39
C ASP A 103 -6.04 -13.10 1.71
N PHE A 104 -6.83 -12.14 2.19
CA PHE A 104 -6.69 -11.54 3.54
C PHE A 104 -7.39 -12.37 4.63
N VAL A 105 -7.91 -13.53 4.26
CA VAL A 105 -8.77 -14.35 5.11
C VAL A 105 -7.86 -15.11 6.09
N ASP A 106 -7.88 -14.68 7.35
CA ASP A 106 -7.29 -15.34 8.53
C ASP A 106 -5.76 -15.47 8.60
N ALA A 107 -5.07 -14.35 8.84
CA ALA A 107 -3.70 -14.43 9.36
C ALA A 107 -3.46 -13.59 10.63
N PRO A 108 -4.19 -13.80 11.76
CA PRO A 108 -3.50 -13.82 13.04
C PRO A 108 -2.52 -15.00 12.97
N THR A 109 -1.36 -14.77 12.34
CA THR A 109 -0.31 -15.77 12.28
C THR A 109 0.00 -16.16 13.72
N PRO A 110 -0.13 -17.43 14.11
CA PRO A 110 0.17 -17.85 15.47
C PRO A 110 1.66 -17.59 15.72
N ARG A 111 1.97 -16.49 16.41
CA ARG A 111 3.33 -16.14 16.83
C ARG A 111 3.60 -16.90 18.11
N HIS A 112 3.92 -18.18 17.99
CA HIS A 112 4.36 -18.98 19.14
C HIS A 112 5.81 -18.61 19.50
N PHE A 113 5.99 -17.51 20.22
CA PHE A 113 7.14 -17.36 21.08
C PHE A 113 6.62 -17.25 22.52
N PRO A 114 7.04 -18.12 23.44
CA PRO A 114 6.63 -18.05 24.84
C PRO A 114 7.29 -16.83 25.47
N MET A 115 6.71 -15.65 25.25
CA MET A 115 7.18 -14.39 25.81
C MET A 115 6.22 -13.97 26.91
N ASN A 116 6.76 -13.68 28.10
CA ASN A 116 5.98 -13.02 29.15
C ASN A 116 6.10 -11.50 28.97
N ALA A 117 5.19 -10.92 28.18
CA ALA A 117 5.21 -9.50 27.84
C ALA A 117 5.20 -8.58 29.07
N GLU A 118 4.53 -8.98 30.15
CA GLU A 118 4.44 -8.21 31.40
C GLU A 118 5.80 -8.07 32.12
N LYS A 119 6.77 -8.95 31.85
CA LYS A 119 8.13 -8.83 32.40
C LYS A 119 8.98 -7.77 31.70
N LEU A 120 8.63 -7.42 30.45
CA LEU A 120 9.43 -6.55 29.60
C LEU A 120 8.85 -5.14 29.54
N VAL A 121 7.53 -5.02 29.46
CA VAL A 121 6.82 -3.75 29.38
C VAL A 121 5.57 -3.78 30.25
N ASN A 122 5.16 -2.62 30.75
CA ASN A 122 3.88 -2.47 31.42
C ASN A 122 2.76 -2.44 30.36
N VAL A 123 2.30 -3.64 29.97
CA VAL A 123 1.27 -3.82 28.94
C VAL A 123 0.01 -3.01 29.27
N ARG A 124 -0.49 -3.07 30.50
CA ARG A 124 -1.72 -2.39 30.91
C ARG A 124 -1.64 -0.87 30.74
N TYR A 125 -0.50 -0.28 31.13
CA TYR A 125 -0.27 1.16 30.95
C TYR A 125 -0.20 1.55 29.48
N LEU A 126 0.50 0.75 28.66
CA LEU A 126 0.61 1.01 27.23
C LEU A 126 -0.73 0.84 26.49
N GLU A 127 -1.52 -0.16 26.86
CA GLU A 127 -2.87 -0.35 26.32
C GLU A 127 -3.80 0.81 26.70
N SER A 128 -3.68 1.36 27.92
CA SER A 128 -4.45 2.56 28.30
C SER A 128 -3.94 3.83 27.62
N LEU A 129 -2.64 3.94 27.39
CA LEU A 129 -2.03 5.06 26.66
C LEU A 129 -2.44 5.07 25.18
N LEU A 130 -2.53 3.89 24.56
CA LEU A 130 -2.88 3.71 23.15
C LEU A 130 -4.39 3.61 22.89
N ASP A 131 -5.21 3.52 23.96
CA ASP A 131 -6.64 3.23 23.90
C ASP A 131 -6.97 1.98 23.05
N TYR A 132 -6.13 0.94 23.19
CA TYR A 132 -6.25 -0.29 22.40
C TYR A 132 -5.78 -1.51 23.19
N LYS A 133 -6.58 -2.57 23.18
CA LYS A 133 -6.25 -3.85 23.83
C LYS A 133 -5.72 -4.85 22.80
N PHE A 134 -4.51 -5.33 23.01
CA PHE A 134 -3.91 -6.33 22.13
C PHE A 134 -4.43 -7.72 22.49
N HIS A 135 -4.96 -8.42 21.48
CA HIS A 135 -5.24 -9.86 21.64
C HIS A 135 -3.97 -10.66 21.90
N ASP A 136 -2.84 -10.22 21.32
CA ASP A 136 -1.51 -10.79 21.51
C ASP A 136 -0.54 -9.69 21.95
N PRO A 137 -0.24 -9.56 23.26
CA PRO A 137 0.69 -8.56 23.80
C PRO A 137 2.12 -8.69 23.25
N SER A 138 2.50 -9.82 22.66
CA SER A 138 3.83 -9.97 22.05
C SER A 138 4.03 -9.01 20.87
N LEU A 139 2.96 -8.59 20.20
CA LEU A 139 2.98 -7.56 19.15
C LEU A 139 3.45 -6.21 19.66
N LEU A 140 2.97 -5.83 20.83
CA LEU A 140 3.34 -4.57 21.47
C LEU A 140 4.82 -4.58 21.82
N VAL A 141 5.33 -5.70 22.35
CA VAL A 141 6.76 -5.86 22.65
C VAL A 141 7.60 -5.85 21.38
N GLU A 142 7.19 -6.58 20.33
CA GLU A 142 7.87 -6.60 19.03
C GLU A 142 7.95 -5.18 18.44
N ALA A 143 6.86 -4.40 18.53
CA ALA A 143 6.79 -3.02 18.05
C ALA A 143 7.68 -2.04 18.84
N LEU A 144 7.93 -2.31 20.11
CA LEU A 144 8.78 -1.47 20.97
C LEU A 144 10.24 -1.92 21.03
N THR A 145 10.59 -3.06 20.43
CA THR A 145 11.94 -3.62 20.50
C THR A 145 12.80 -3.19 19.32
N HIS A 146 13.86 -2.43 19.61
CA HIS A 146 14.89 -2.07 18.64
C HIS A 146 15.84 -3.25 18.35
N GLY A 147 16.40 -3.30 17.15
CA GLY A 147 17.30 -4.38 16.70
C GLY A 147 18.57 -4.56 17.55
N SER A 148 18.93 -3.57 18.38
CA SER A 148 20.03 -3.71 19.34
C SER A 148 19.65 -4.40 20.66
N TYR A 149 18.37 -4.71 20.87
CA TYR A 149 17.83 -5.36 22.08
C TYR A 149 17.26 -6.74 21.77
N MET A 150 17.93 -7.46 20.88
CA MET A 150 17.54 -8.82 20.50
C MET A 150 18.09 -9.81 21.54
N LEU A 151 17.20 -10.44 22.29
CA LEU A 151 17.51 -11.45 23.32
C LEU A 151 16.96 -12.82 22.88
N PRO A 152 17.42 -13.93 23.47
CA PRO A 152 16.83 -15.25 23.21
C PRO A 152 15.30 -15.29 23.45
N GLU A 153 14.81 -14.51 24.41
CA GLU A 153 13.39 -14.37 24.76
C GLU A 153 12.63 -13.42 23.80
N ILE A 154 13.35 -12.56 23.06
CA ILE A 154 12.80 -11.57 22.12
C ILE A 154 13.49 -11.75 20.76
N PRO A 155 13.08 -12.75 19.97
CA PRO A 155 13.75 -13.09 18.72
C PRO A 155 13.39 -12.17 17.56
N ARG A 156 12.60 -11.11 17.78
CA ARG A 156 12.08 -10.21 16.75
C ARG A 156 12.12 -8.75 17.20
N CYS A 157 12.34 -7.87 16.24
CA CYS A 157 12.31 -6.42 16.41
C CYS A 157 11.23 -5.78 15.53
N TYR A 158 11.01 -4.49 15.72
CA TYR A 158 9.91 -3.77 15.07
C TYR A 158 10.00 -3.69 13.54
N GLN A 159 11.16 -3.96 12.92
CA GLN A 159 11.40 -3.71 11.48
C GLN A 159 10.37 -4.34 10.54
N ARG A 160 9.83 -5.50 10.89
CA ARG A 160 8.78 -6.16 10.09
C ARG A 160 7.42 -5.47 10.23
N LEU A 161 7.11 -5.00 11.44
CA LEU A 161 5.89 -4.24 11.71
C LEU A 161 5.99 -2.83 11.14
N GLU A 162 7.17 -2.21 11.17
CA GLU A 162 7.47 -0.94 10.49
C GLU A 162 7.18 -1.04 9.00
N PHE A 163 7.69 -2.09 8.33
CA PHE A 163 7.42 -2.31 6.91
C PHE A 163 5.92 -2.42 6.58
N LEU A 164 5.13 -3.05 7.46
CA LEU A 164 3.69 -3.14 7.30
C LEU A 164 3.01 -1.79 7.57
N GLY A 165 3.41 -1.10 8.64
CA GLY A 165 2.87 0.19 9.06
C GLY A 165 3.10 1.29 8.03
N ASP A 166 4.29 1.33 7.41
CA ASP A 166 4.64 2.28 6.35
C ASP A 166 3.67 2.19 5.17
N ALA A 167 3.37 0.96 4.72
CA ALA A 167 2.41 0.75 3.64
C ALA A 167 0.97 1.19 4.00
N VAL A 168 0.57 0.99 5.26
CA VAL A 168 -0.75 1.42 5.76
C VAL A 168 -0.82 2.95 5.87
N LEU A 169 0.24 3.59 6.38
CA LEU A 169 0.34 5.05 6.48
C LEU A 169 0.29 5.71 5.10
N ASP A 170 1.07 5.22 4.15
CA ASP A 170 1.08 5.72 2.77
C ASP A 170 -0.31 5.66 2.14
N TYR A 171 -1.00 4.53 2.30
CA TYR A 171 -2.37 4.37 1.83
C TYR A 171 -3.33 5.34 2.52
N ALA A 172 -3.32 5.40 3.85
CA ALA A 172 -4.23 6.24 4.63
C ALA A 172 -4.07 7.74 4.30
N VAL A 173 -2.82 8.22 4.21
CA VAL A 173 -2.51 9.60 3.82
C VAL A 173 -2.93 9.88 2.38
N THR A 174 -2.59 8.98 1.45
CA THR A 174 -2.96 9.13 0.02
C THR A 174 -4.48 9.16 -0.15
N ALA A 175 -5.21 8.26 0.51
CA ALA A 175 -6.66 8.20 0.48
C ALA A 175 -7.26 9.48 1.08
N HIS A 176 -6.77 9.94 2.24
CA HIS A 176 -7.22 11.18 2.86
C HIS A 176 -7.05 12.38 1.92
N LEU A 177 -5.87 12.53 1.30
CA LEU A 177 -5.59 13.63 0.37
C LEU A 177 -6.48 13.56 -0.88
N TYR A 178 -6.70 12.36 -1.43
CA TYR A 178 -7.54 12.15 -2.60
C TYR A 178 -8.99 12.56 -2.34
N PHE A 179 -9.59 12.12 -1.23
CA PHE A 179 -10.98 12.43 -0.91
C PHE A 179 -11.19 13.86 -0.42
N LYS A 180 -10.21 14.42 0.32
CA LYS A 180 -10.31 15.77 0.86
C LYS A 180 -10.10 16.86 -0.20
N TYR A 181 -9.28 16.58 -1.22
CA TYR A 181 -8.90 17.57 -2.23
C TYR A 181 -9.09 17.05 -3.66
N PRO A 182 -10.34 16.86 -4.13
CA PRO A 182 -10.63 16.25 -5.42
C PRO A 182 -10.15 17.07 -6.64
N GLY A 183 -9.86 18.36 -6.46
CA GLY A 183 -9.39 19.24 -7.53
C GLY A 183 -7.87 19.35 -7.67
N LEU A 184 -7.09 18.68 -6.82
CA LEU A 184 -5.63 18.76 -6.89
C LEU A 184 -5.06 17.93 -8.04
N SER A 185 -3.99 18.44 -8.65
CA SER A 185 -3.27 17.68 -9.66
C SER A 185 -2.54 16.49 -9.04
N PRO A 186 -2.28 15.41 -9.79
CA PRO A 186 -1.50 14.26 -9.31
C PRO A 186 -0.11 14.64 -8.78
N GLY A 187 0.52 15.67 -9.37
CA GLY A 187 1.79 16.21 -8.90
C GLY A 187 1.68 16.77 -7.49
N PHE A 188 0.70 17.66 -7.26
CA PHE A 188 0.47 18.24 -5.93
C PHE A 188 0.09 17.21 -4.87
N ILE A 189 -0.68 16.18 -5.21
CA ILE A 189 -0.99 15.09 -4.26
C ILE A 189 0.30 14.34 -3.88
N THR A 190 1.19 14.11 -4.84
CA THR A 190 2.49 13.47 -4.60
C THR A 190 3.38 14.32 -3.70
N ASP A 191 3.42 15.63 -3.94
CA ASP A 191 4.20 16.58 -3.13
C ASP A 191 3.64 16.66 -1.71
N LEU A 192 2.32 16.80 -1.55
CA LEU A 192 1.65 16.82 -0.25
C LEU A 192 1.85 15.52 0.52
N ARG A 193 1.79 14.37 -0.14
CA ARG A 193 2.08 13.08 0.51
C ARG A 193 3.51 13.06 1.03
N SER A 194 4.46 13.47 0.21
CA SER A 194 5.89 13.50 0.57
C SER A 194 6.17 14.48 1.72
N ALA A 195 5.43 15.59 1.79
CA ALA A 195 5.53 16.55 2.90
C ALA A 195 4.81 16.08 4.19
N SER A 196 3.72 15.31 4.06
CA SER A 196 2.92 14.84 5.19
C SER A 196 3.56 13.63 5.88
N VAL A 197 4.23 12.76 5.12
CA VAL A 197 4.96 11.60 5.62
C VAL A 197 6.40 12.02 5.89
N ASN A 198 6.63 12.61 7.05
CA ASN A 198 7.97 12.99 7.52
C ASN A 198 8.29 12.27 8.84
N ASN A 199 9.45 11.61 8.88
CA ASN A 199 9.99 10.95 10.06
C ASN A 199 10.06 11.87 11.28
N GLU A 200 10.33 13.16 11.09
CA GLU A 200 10.37 14.13 12.18
C GLU A 200 8.99 14.33 12.81
N CYS A 201 7.92 14.43 12.01
CA CYS A 201 6.56 14.55 12.52
C CYS A 201 6.16 13.32 13.34
N TYR A 202 6.55 12.13 12.89
CA TYR A 202 6.30 10.88 13.63
C TYR A 202 7.09 10.81 14.93
N ALA A 203 8.35 11.25 14.91
CA ALA A 203 9.17 11.31 16.10
C ALA A 203 8.57 12.29 17.14
N GLN A 204 8.11 13.46 16.70
CA GLN A 204 7.42 14.41 17.57
C GLN A 204 6.10 13.85 18.13
N ALA A 205 5.30 13.19 17.31
CA ALA A 205 4.07 12.54 17.76
C ALA A 205 4.35 11.44 18.80
N ALA A 206 5.39 10.63 18.58
CA ALA A 206 5.82 9.60 19.54
C ALA A 206 6.35 10.19 20.85
N VAL A 207 7.04 11.34 20.79
CA VAL A 207 7.49 12.08 21.97
C VAL A 207 6.29 12.63 22.75
N LYS A 208 5.37 13.29 22.05
CA LYS A 208 4.13 13.85 22.64
C LYS A 208 3.27 12.78 23.29
N ALA A 209 3.18 11.59 22.68
CA ALA A 209 2.46 10.44 23.24
C ALA A 209 3.24 9.73 24.37
N GLY A 210 4.48 10.12 24.66
CA GLY A 210 5.30 9.49 25.70
C GLY A 210 5.87 8.12 25.34
N LEU A 211 5.71 7.66 24.10
CA LEU A 211 6.13 6.32 23.64
C LEU A 211 7.65 6.13 23.65
N HIS A 212 8.41 7.22 23.46
CA HIS A 212 9.88 7.21 23.51
C HIS A 212 10.46 6.61 24.80
N LYS A 213 9.71 6.65 25.92
CA LYS A 213 10.12 6.11 27.23
C LYS A 213 10.03 4.59 27.33
N HIS A 214 9.32 3.96 26.39
CA HIS A 214 9.00 2.54 26.41
C HIS A 214 9.72 1.74 25.33
N ILE A 215 10.62 2.38 24.58
CA ILE A 215 11.43 1.71 23.55
C ILE A 215 12.50 0.86 24.23
N LEU A 216 12.54 -0.43 23.91
CA LEU A 216 13.56 -1.36 24.38
C LEU A 216 14.76 -1.29 23.44
N HIS A 217 15.88 -0.74 23.93
CA HIS A 217 17.13 -0.67 23.18
C HIS A 217 18.35 -0.80 24.10
N ALA A 218 19.46 -1.32 23.57
CA ALA A 218 20.77 -1.30 24.23
C ALA A 218 21.79 -0.36 23.55
N SER A 219 21.38 0.37 22.50
CA SER A 219 22.28 1.23 21.72
C SER A 219 22.42 2.61 22.36
N GLN A 220 23.66 3.06 22.59
CA GLN A 220 23.97 4.41 23.07
C GLN A 220 23.70 5.48 22.00
N ASP A 221 23.87 5.14 20.71
CA ASP A 221 23.59 6.08 19.62
C ASP A 221 22.09 6.38 19.54
N LEU A 222 21.25 5.35 19.67
CA LEU A 222 19.79 5.52 19.70
C LEU A 222 19.37 6.34 20.92
N GLN A 223 19.96 6.10 22.10
CA GLN A 223 19.70 6.91 23.28
C GLN A 223 19.98 8.39 23.02
N ARG A 224 21.13 8.71 22.41
CA ARG A 224 21.49 10.10 22.06
C ARG A 224 20.48 10.72 21.09
N GLN A 225 20.01 9.97 20.10
CA GLN A 225 18.99 10.44 19.15
C GLN A 225 17.64 10.71 19.82
N ILE A 226 17.19 9.82 20.71
CA ILE A 226 15.95 10.00 21.47
C ILE A 226 16.04 11.28 22.31
N VAL A 227 17.12 11.45 23.07
CA VAL A 227 17.33 12.64 23.92
C VAL A 227 17.33 13.92 23.09
N ASN A 228 18.05 13.95 21.96
CA ASN A 228 18.07 15.11 21.08
C ASN A 228 16.68 15.44 20.51
N THR A 229 15.90 14.42 20.17
CA THR A 229 14.53 14.60 19.66
C THR A 229 13.61 15.20 20.73
N VAL A 230 13.70 14.72 21.97
CA VAL A 230 12.93 15.24 23.11
C VAL A 230 13.30 16.71 23.38
N LEU A 231 14.61 17.03 23.43
CA LEU A 231 15.09 18.40 23.63
C LEU A 231 14.63 19.35 22.52
N ASN A 232 14.58 18.87 21.27
CA ASN A 232 14.09 19.68 20.16
C ASN A 232 12.57 19.88 20.24
N PHE A 233 11.81 18.88 20.69
CA PHE A 233 10.38 19.00 20.92
C PHE A 233 10.06 20.03 22.02
N GLU A 234 10.76 19.98 23.15
CA GLU A 234 10.60 20.94 24.26
C GLU A 234 10.90 22.40 23.86
N LYS A 235 11.78 22.61 22.88
CA LYS A 235 12.05 23.95 22.32
C LYS A 235 10.94 24.47 21.41
N LEU A 236 10.20 23.57 20.76
CA LEU A 236 9.13 23.89 19.82
C LEU A 236 7.78 24.09 20.51
N ASP A 237 7.57 23.43 21.65
CA ASP A 237 6.38 23.55 22.50
C ASP A 237 6.79 23.94 23.94
N PRO A 238 7.28 25.18 24.16
CA PRO A 238 7.54 25.67 25.50
C PRO A 238 6.20 25.84 26.20
N ALA A 239 5.95 24.96 27.18
CA ALA A 239 4.74 24.94 28.01
C ALA A 239 4.35 26.31 28.57
#